data_AF-C5K6Y5-F1
#
_entry.id   AF-C5K6Y5-F1
#
_cell.length_a   1.000
_cell.length_b   1.000
_cell.length_c   1.000
_cell.angle_alpha   90.00
_cell.angle_beta   90.00
_cell.angle_gamma   90.00
#
_symmetry.space_group_name_H-M   'P 1'
#
loop_
_entity.id
_entity.type
_entity.pdbx_description
1 polymer ?
#
loop_
_entity_poly.entity_id
_entity_poly.type
_entity_poly.pdbx_seq_one_letter_code
_entity_poly.pdbx_strand_id
1 'polypeptide(L)'
;MKIPIWCYLKTSKVTLPTLKKESTHTSAAVKMDRVYYAVDDPDGEAIPAEERAKAYKYGTQFVRFEPYDEASLKYHSDKCLTMLGFARSETIPEELMIGESIECVAAEPNNLDAAKALSSLIKAMDAMGVVVLYLCC
;
A
#
# COMPACT_ATOMS: atom_id res chain seq x y z
N MET A 1 -24.34 -4.78 12.77
CA MET A 1 -23.67 -4.22 13.96
C MET A 1 -22.40 -3.52 13.49
N LYS A 2 -22.17 -2.24 13.83
CA LYS A 2 -20.97 -1.48 13.45
C LYS A 2 -20.33 -0.92 14.73
N ILE A 3 -19.01 -1.06 14.88
CA ILE A 3 -18.26 -0.57 16.04
C ILE A 3 -17.32 0.53 15.53
N PRO A 4 -17.41 1.78 16.03
CA PRO A 4 -16.48 2.82 15.64
C PRO A 4 -15.11 2.55 16.29
N ILE A 5 -14.08 2.54 15.45
CA ILE A 5 -12.71 2.18 15.80
C ILE A 5 -11.71 3.14 15.17
N TRP A 6 -10.55 3.27 15.80
CA TRP A 6 -9.40 4.02 15.30
C TRP A 6 -8.22 3.07 15.14
N CYS A 7 -7.48 3.22 14.04
CA CYS A 7 -6.26 2.46 13.79
C CYS A 7 -5.04 3.35 14.03
N TYR A 8 -4.07 2.82 14.79
CA TYR A 8 -2.81 3.47 15.08
C TYR A 8 -1.66 2.63 14.57
N LEU A 9 -0.62 3.27 14.04
CA LEU A 9 0.59 2.59 13.61
C LEU A 9 1.40 2.16 14.85
N LYS A 10 1.59 0.86 15.08
CA LYS A 10 2.40 0.34 16.18
C LYS A 10 3.87 0.28 15.80
N THR A 11 4.14 -0.31 14.65
CA THR A 11 5.50 -0.42 14.10
C THR A 11 5.45 -0.09 12.63
N SER A 12 6.45 0.65 12.17
CA SER A 12 6.64 0.90 10.75
C SER A 12 8.12 0.94 10.43
N LYS A 13 8.44 0.60 9.19
CA LYS A 13 9.79 0.71 8.66
C LYS A 13 10.17 2.19 8.52
N VAL A 14 11.11 2.64 9.36
CA VAL A 14 11.66 3.99 9.26
C VAL A 14 12.72 4.01 8.17
N THR A 15 12.48 4.78 7.11
CA THR A 15 13.46 5.02 6.04
C THR A 15 14.19 6.34 6.29
N LEU A 16 15.48 6.40 5.93
CA LEU A 16 16.26 7.63 6.00
C LEU A 16 15.72 8.70 5.03
N PRO A 17 15.81 9.99 5.38
CA PRO A 17 15.46 11.08 4.47
C PRO A 17 16.37 11.07 3.24
N THR A 18 15.82 11.45 2.08
CA THR A 18 16.58 11.49 0.82
C THR A 18 17.66 12.55 0.86
N LEU A 19 18.89 12.19 0.49
CA LEU A 19 19.99 13.14 0.32
C LEU A 19 19.83 13.91 -1.00
N LYS A 20 20.05 15.23 -0.95
CA LYS A 20 20.04 16.08 -2.15
C LYS A 20 21.38 16.00 -2.87
N LYS A 21 21.33 16.05 -4.20
CA LYS A 21 22.52 16.08 -5.04
C LYS A 21 23.01 17.53 -5.16
N GLU A 22 24.17 17.80 -4.59
CA GLU A 22 24.84 19.09 -4.66
C GLU A 22 26.13 18.96 -5.47
N SER A 23 26.44 19.98 -6.28
CA SER A 23 27.71 20.04 -7.02
C SER A 23 28.88 20.32 -6.07
N THR A 24 30.00 19.61 -6.21
CA THR A 24 31.22 19.88 -5.42
C THR A 24 31.80 21.28 -5.67
N HIS A 25 31.69 21.79 -6.90
CA HIS A 25 32.35 23.04 -7.30
C HIS A 25 31.57 24.31 -6.92
N THR A 26 30.24 24.28 -6.98
CA THR A 26 29.40 25.47 -6.78
C THR A 26 28.47 25.37 -5.57
N SER A 27 28.46 24.23 -4.86
CA SER A 27 27.48 23.93 -3.79
C SER A 27 26.03 24.24 -4.19
N ALA A 28 25.73 24.07 -5.47
CA ALA A 28 24.43 24.36 -6.07
C ALA A 28 23.71 23.06 -6.43
N ALA A 29 22.37 23.14 -6.42
CA ALA A 29 21.50 22.02 -6.72
C ALA A 29 21.68 21.53 -8.17
N VAL A 30 21.86 20.22 -8.33
CA VAL A 30 22.04 19.59 -9.65
C VAL A 30 20.68 19.39 -10.32
N LYS A 31 20.54 19.90 -11.56
CA LYS A 31 19.40 19.57 -12.44
C LYS A 31 19.68 18.28 -13.19
N MET A 32 18.70 17.38 -13.24
CA MET A 32 18.80 16.10 -13.92
C MET A 32 17.81 16.03 -15.08
N ASP A 33 18.32 15.98 -16.31
CA ASP A 33 17.53 15.71 -17.50
C ASP A 33 17.64 14.23 -17.89
N ARG A 34 16.54 13.67 -18.41
CA ARG A 34 16.46 12.27 -18.86
C ARG A 34 16.00 12.22 -20.30
N VAL A 35 16.76 11.51 -21.14
CA VAL A 35 16.47 11.28 -22.56
C VAL A 35 16.22 9.79 -22.76
N TYR A 36 15.27 9.45 -23.63
CA TYR A 36 14.87 8.07 -23.91
C TYR A 36 15.14 7.76 -25.38
N TYR A 37 15.72 6.59 -25.64
CA TYR A 37 16.04 6.09 -26.97
C TYR A 37 15.29 4.79 -27.23
N ALA A 38 15.16 4.42 -28.51
CA ALA A 38 14.61 3.12 -28.89
C ALA A 38 15.55 2.00 -28.41
N VAL A 39 14.99 0.86 -28.01
CA VAL A 39 15.79 -0.29 -27.56
C VAL A 39 16.59 -0.88 -28.73
N ASP A 40 16.02 -0.86 -29.93
CA ASP A 40 16.62 -1.41 -31.14
C ASP A 40 17.66 -0.49 -31.78
N ASP A 41 17.64 0.81 -31.45
CA ASP A 41 18.60 1.81 -31.94
C ASP A 41 18.99 2.81 -30.84
N PRO A 42 20.01 2.46 -30.02
CA PRO A 42 20.45 3.30 -28.91
C PRO A 42 21.16 4.60 -29.33
N ASP A 43 21.74 4.63 -30.54
CA ASP A 43 22.46 5.78 -31.10
C ASP A 43 21.53 6.67 -31.97
N GLY A 44 20.26 6.29 -32.09
CA GLY A 44 19.25 6.98 -32.88
C GLY A 44 18.72 8.28 -32.26
N GLU A 45 17.64 8.80 -32.85
CA GLU A 45 16.98 10.02 -32.36
C GLU A 45 16.27 9.77 -31.02
N ALA A 46 16.32 10.78 -30.14
CA ALA A 46 15.63 10.75 -28.87
C ALA A 46 14.10 10.78 -29.08
N ILE A 47 13.38 9.85 -28.45
CA ILE A 47 11.93 9.74 -28.58
C ILE A 47 11.24 10.87 -27.76
N PRO A 48 10.43 11.73 -28.40
CA PRO A 48 9.69 12.79 -27.71
C PRO A 48 8.72 12.26 -26.64
N ALA A 49 8.29 13.12 -25.72
CA ALA A 49 7.31 12.74 -24.69
C ALA A 49 5.94 12.35 -25.25
N GLU A 50 5.53 12.98 -26.35
CA GLU A 50 4.21 12.83 -26.94
C GLU A 50 4.05 11.50 -27.68
N GLU A 51 5.14 10.95 -28.20
CA GLU A 51 5.15 9.67 -28.92
C GLU A 51 5.26 8.46 -27.98
N ARG A 52 5.47 8.70 -26.68
CA ARG A 52 5.61 7.64 -25.68
C ARG A 52 4.25 7.21 -25.15
N ALA A 53 3.88 5.97 -25.44
CA ALA A 53 2.71 5.32 -24.86
C ALA A 53 3.12 4.40 -23.70
N LYS A 54 2.33 4.42 -22.62
CA LYS A 54 2.48 3.45 -21.53
C LYS A 54 1.92 2.11 -21.98
N ALA A 55 2.67 1.03 -21.72
CA ALA A 55 2.23 -0.32 -22.05
C ALA A 55 2.53 -1.29 -20.91
N TYR A 56 1.65 -2.27 -20.74
CA TYR A 56 1.80 -3.36 -19.79
C TYR A 56 2.10 -4.65 -20.55
N LYS A 57 3.03 -5.43 -20.01
CA LYS A 57 3.36 -6.73 -20.58
C LYS A 57 2.33 -7.76 -20.11
N TYR A 58 1.62 -8.37 -21.06
CA TYR A 58 0.68 -9.45 -20.82
C TYR A 58 1.14 -10.70 -21.56
N GLY A 59 1.82 -11.59 -20.83
CA GLY A 59 2.50 -12.74 -21.43
C GLY A 59 3.62 -12.32 -22.37
N THR A 60 3.47 -12.63 -23.66
CA THR A 60 4.41 -12.26 -24.72
C THR A 60 4.10 -10.91 -25.37
N GLN A 61 2.90 -10.37 -25.16
CA GLN A 61 2.42 -9.17 -25.84
C GLN A 61 2.57 -7.92 -24.95
N PHE A 62 2.71 -6.76 -25.58
CA PHE A 62 2.65 -5.46 -24.92
C PHE A 62 1.31 -4.80 -25.25
N VAL A 63 0.48 -4.58 -24.24
CA VAL A 63 -0.82 -3.92 -24.37
C VAL A 63 -0.65 -2.45 -23.99
N ARG A 64 -0.94 -1.56 -24.93
CA ARG A 64 -0.91 -0.11 -24.69
C ARG A 64 -2.14 0.31 -23.89
N PHE A 65 -1.95 1.19 -22.91
CA PHE A 65 -3.02 1.75 -22.08
C PHE A 65 -2.93 3.27 -22.11
N GLU A 66 -4.04 3.92 -22.42
CA GLU A 66 -4.14 5.36 -22.32
C GLU A 66 -4.36 5.78 -20.86
N PRO A 67 -3.95 7.01 -20.46
CA PRO A 67 -4.14 7.49 -19.10
C PRO A 67 -5.61 7.51 -18.64
N TYR A 68 -6.54 7.74 -19.57
CA TYR A 68 -7.99 7.73 -19.30
C TYR A 68 -8.50 6.31 -19.01
N ASP A 69 -8.06 5.32 -19.80
CA ASP A 69 -8.42 3.91 -19.61
C ASP A 69 -7.84 3.37 -18.30
N GLU A 70 -6.60 3.73 -17.97
CA GLU A 70 -5.99 3.34 -16.69
C GLU A 70 -6.75 3.91 -15.50
N ALA A 71 -7.19 5.17 -15.57
CA ALA A 71 -7.94 5.80 -14.49
C ALA A 71 -9.34 5.18 -14.31
N SER A 72 -10.02 4.84 -15.40
CA SER A 72 -11.38 4.29 -15.35
C SER A 72 -11.42 2.80 -14.99
N LEU A 73 -10.41 2.02 -15.38
CA LEU A 73 -10.32 0.59 -15.11
C LEU A 73 -9.67 0.26 -13.76
N LYS A 74 -9.07 1.25 -13.09
CA LYS A 74 -8.47 1.06 -11.78
C LYS A 74 -9.53 0.65 -10.76
N TYR A 75 -9.23 -0.37 -9.97
CA TYR A 75 -10.09 -0.77 -8.85
C TYR A 75 -10.12 0.35 -7.79
N HIS A 76 -11.33 0.74 -7.39
CA HIS A 76 -11.58 1.69 -6.33
C HIS A 76 -12.16 0.94 -5.12
N SER A 77 -11.54 1.14 -3.96
CA SER A 77 -12.03 0.62 -2.68
C SER A 77 -12.33 1.78 -1.74
N ASP A 78 -13.44 1.66 -1.02
CA ASP A 78 -13.76 2.56 0.08
C ASP A 78 -13.01 2.14 1.34
N LYS A 79 -12.63 3.12 2.16
CA LYS A 79 -11.95 2.86 3.43
C LYS A 79 -12.84 2.03 4.34
N CYS A 80 -12.45 0.78 4.61
CA CYS A 80 -13.25 -0.11 5.44
C CYS A 80 -12.41 -1.14 6.21
N LEU A 81 -12.94 -1.55 7.37
CA LEU A 81 -12.45 -2.69 8.14
C LEU A 81 -13.62 -3.67 8.31
N THR A 82 -13.68 -4.67 7.44
CA THR A 82 -14.80 -5.62 7.41
C THR A 82 -14.34 -7.00 7.85
N MET A 83 -14.98 -7.58 8.86
CA MET A 83 -14.67 -8.95 9.29
C MET A 83 -15.15 -9.96 8.24
N LEU A 84 -14.25 -10.83 7.79
CA LEU A 84 -14.55 -11.92 6.86
C LEU A 84 -14.87 -13.22 7.60
N GLY A 85 -14.17 -13.49 8.70
CA GLY A 85 -14.39 -14.71 9.49
C GLY A 85 -13.40 -14.87 10.64
N PHE A 86 -13.45 -16.04 11.28
CA PHE A 86 -12.55 -16.42 12.37
C PHE A 86 -11.72 -17.64 11.96
N ALA A 87 -10.46 -17.67 12.38
CA ALA A 87 -9.56 -18.80 12.22
C ALA A 87 -8.91 -19.14 13.57
N ARG A 88 -8.40 -20.37 13.73
CA ARG A 88 -7.60 -20.72 14.92
C ARG A 88 -6.24 -20.03 14.83
N SER A 89 -5.74 -19.54 15.96
CA SER A 89 -4.44 -18.85 16.02
C SER A 89 -3.30 -19.70 15.45
N GLU A 90 -3.31 -21.00 15.74
CA GLU A 90 -2.33 -21.99 15.27
C GLU A 90 -2.28 -22.17 13.75
N THR A 91 -3.33 -21.75 13.03
CA THR A 91 -3.41 -21.90 11.56
C THR A 91 -2.66 -20.79 10.82
N ILE A 92 -2.28 -19.70 11.51
CA ILE A 92 -1.61 -18.55 10.91
C ILE A 92 -0.17 -18.47 11.45
N PRO A 93 0.81 -19.12 10.80
CA PRO A 93 2.21 -19.00 11.19
C PRO A 93 2.74 -17.58 10.94
N GLU A 94 3.68 -17.15 11.78
CA GLU A 94 4.30 -15.81 11.70
C GLU A 94 5.01 -15.56 10.36
N GLU A 95 5.50 -16.62 9.71
CA GLU A 95 6.17 -16.57 8.40
C GLU A 95 5.27 -16.10 7.26
N LEU A 96 3.94 -16.25 7.40
CA LEU A 96 2.96 -15.81 6.41
C LEU A 96 2.49 -14.37 6.64
N MET A 97 2.96 -13.69 7.69
CA MET A 97 2.61 -12.29 7.93
C MET A 97 3.30 -11.40 6.90
N ILE A 98 2.50 -10.67 6.13
CA ILE A 98 2.95 -9.77 5.06
C ILE A 98 2.56 -8.34 5.42
N GLY A 99 3.48 -7.40 5.21
CA GLY A 99 3.24 -5.97 5.43
C GLY A 99 4.49 -5.27 5.97
N GLU A 100 4.62 -3.97 5.71
CA GLU A 100 5.73 -3.17 6.24
C GLU A 100 5.42 -2.54 7.61
N SER A 101 4.15 -2.58 8.02
CA SER A 101 3.66 -1.97 9.25
C SER A 101 2.71 -2.87 10.01
N ILE A 102 2.77 -2.76 11.34
CA ILE A 102 1.79 -3.38 12.24
C ILE A 102 0.89 -2.27 12.75
N GLU A 103 -0.41 -2.49 12.63
CA GLU A 103 -1.45 -1.58 13.07
C GLU A 103 -2.12 -2.09 14.35
N CYS A 104 -2.43 -1.18 15.26
CA CYS A 104 -3.22 -1.43 16.46
C CYS A 104 -4.62 -0.83 16.26
N VAL A 105 -5.64 -1.66 16.38
CA VAL A 105 -7.03 -1.22 16.38
C VAL A 105 -7.48 -0.95 17.82
N ALA A 106 -7.99 0.25 18.07
CA ALA A 106 -8.60 0.64 19.34
C ALA A 106 -10.02 1.15 19.10
N ALA A 107 -10.84 1.17 20.15
CA ALA A 107 -12.15 1.81 20.08
C ALA A 107 -12.00 3.33 19.94
N GLU A 108 -12.99 3.97 19.32
CA GLU A 108 -13.05 5.43 19.22
C GLU A 108 -12.88 6.09 20.61
N PRO A 109 -11.94 7.06 20.76
CA PRO A 109 -11.76 7.78 22.01
C PRO A 109 -13.06 8.46 22.45
N ASN A 110 -13.37 8.38 23.75
CA ASN A 110 -14.60 8.91 24.37
C ASN A 110 -15.90 8.14 24.06
N ASN A 111 -15.84 7.03 23.32
CA ASN A 111 -17.02 6.18 23.07
C ASN A 111 -17.00 4.91 23.95
N LEU A 112 -17.72 4.96 25.07
CA LEU A 112 -17.77 3.85 26.04
C LEU A 112 -18.44 2.59 25.49
N ASP A 113 -19.44 2.73 24.63
CA ASP A 113 -20.17 1.59 24.08
C ASP A 113 -19.33 0.84 23.05
N ALA A 114 -18.59 1.58 22.21
CA ALA A 114 -17.62 1.00 21.30
C ALA A 114 -16.48 0.28 22.05
N ALA A 115 -15.99 0.88 23.13
CA ALA A 115 -14.97 0.26 23.98
C ALA A 115 -15.44 -1.05 24.61
N LYS A 116 -16.69 -1.09 25.11
CA LYS A 116 -17.28 -2.32 25.66
C LYS A 116 -17.44 -3.40 24.59
N ALA A 117 -17.93 -3.04 23.40
CA ALA A 117 -18.15 -3.96 22.30
C ALA A 117 -16.83 -4.55 21.76
N LEU A 118 -15.79 -3.72 21.62
CA LEU A 118 -14.47 -4.20 21.20
C LEU A 118 -13.81 -5.05 22.30
N SER A 119 -13.93 -4.65 23.57
CA SER A 119 -13.38 -5.42 24.69
C SER A 119 -14.03 -6.79 24.84
N SER A 120 -15.35 -6.90 24.68
CA SER A 120 -16.05 -8.18 24.74
C SER A 120 -15.63 -9.10 23.59
N LEU A 121 -15.45 -8.55 22.39
CA LEU A 121 -14.94 -9.30 21.24
C LEU A 121 -13.53 -9.86 21.48
N ILE A 122 -12.59 -9.01 21.94
CA ILE A 122 -11.20 -9.42 22.22
C ILE A 122 -11.17 -10.52 23.28
N LYS A 123 -11.92 -10.37 24.37
CA LYS A 123 -11.98 -11.39 25.44
C LYS A 123 -12.56 -12.71 24.95
N ALA A 124 -13.59 -12.66 24.10
CA ALA A 124 -14.17 -13.86 23.51
C ALA A 124 -13.18 -14.58 22.58
N MET A 125 -12.42 -13.83 21.79
CA MET A 125 -11.38 -14.36 20.90
C MET A 125 -10.26 -15.03 21.69
N ASP A 126 -9.78 -14.38 22.75
CA ASP A 126 -8.73 -14.91 23.64
C ASP A 126 -9.17 -16.22 24.32
N ALA A 127 -10.39 -16.25 24.87
CA ALA A 127 -10.95 -17.44 25.51
C ALA A 127 -11.12 -18.63 24.55
N MET A 128 -11.36 -18.37 23.26
CA MET A 128 -11.54 -19.41 22.24
C MET A 128 -10.25 -19.74 21.46
N GLY A 129 -9.16 -18.99 21.65
CA GLY A 129 -7.92 -19.15 20.89
C GLY A 129 -8.07 -18.86 19.39
N VAL A 130 -8.97 -17.95 19.02
CA VAL A 130 -9.27 -17.61 17.62
C VAL A 130 -8.82 -16.20 17.26
N VAL A 131 -8.47 -16.02 15.99
CA VAL A 131 -8.10 -14.74 15.38
C VAL A 131 -9.14 -14.35 14.33
N VAL A 132 -9.29 -13.05 14.10
CA VAL A 132 -10.21 -12.51 13.09
C VAL A 132 -9.46 -12.29 11.79
N LEU A 133 -10.03 -12.78 10.69
CA LEU A 133 -9.65 -12.41 9.34
C LEU A 133 -10.52 -11.22 8.93
N TYR A 134 -9.88 -10.11 8.57
CA TYR A 134 -10.57 -8.90 8.14
C TYR A 134 -10.00 -8.39 6.81
N LEU A 135 -10.84 -7.71 6.05
CA LEU A 135 -10.46 -6.93 4.87
C LEU A 135 -10.20 -5.49 5.32
N CYS A 136 -8.99 -4.99 5.06
CA CYS A 136 -8.61 -3.59 5.25
C CYS A 136 -8.44 -2.95 3.87
N CYS A 137 -9.18 -1.87 3.62
CA CYS A 137 -9.10 -1.05 2.40
C CYS A 137 -8.93 0.43 2.77
#